data_AF-A0AAE8MLT0-F1
#
_entry.id   AF-A0AAE8MLT0-F1
#
_cell.length_a   1.000
_cell.length_b   1.000
_cell.length_c   1.000
_cell.angle_alpha   90.00
_cell.angle_beta   90.00
_cell.angle_gamma   90.00
#
_symmetry.space_group_name_H-M   'P 1'
#
loop_
_entity.id
_entity.type
_entity.pdbx_description
1 polymer ?
#
loop_
_entity_poly.entity_id
_entity_poly.type
_entity_poly.pdbx_seq_one_letter_code
_entity_poly.pdbx_strand_id
1 'polypeptide(L)'
;MNYFNPFSRQGAQWTFVGLTSTFPDVDDDAGNLAKHRLCNTKSIPGCKAFHIPKEDCSSSKEVPIGDDALGQSLTDQVLVFQYKGKFHAVDHSCPHSQFPLSRGTPFDIEDFGVTLSVGVSCPKHDWSFDLFTGISDRGSYRLKTWEVQIRDIKESATSETNEKNDVSMDKEVWVRRKQRIG
;
A
#
# COMPACT_ATOMS: atom_id res chain seq x y z
N MET A 1 36.78 4.89 12.11
CA MET A 1 35.67 4.71 13.06
C MET A 1 34.39 4.58 12.25
N ASN A 2 33.90 3.36 12.05
CA ASN A 2 32.66 3.12 11.32
C ASN A 2 31.50 3.44 12.24
N TYR A 3 30.86 4.59 12.03
CA TYR A 3 29.58 4.90 12.66
C TYR A 3 28.51 4.01 12.01
N PHE A 4 28.31 2.81 12.55
CA PHE A 4 27.11 2.05 12.28
C PHE A 4 25.93 2.84 12.83
N ASN A 5 25.17 3.45 11.92
CA ASN A 5 24.01 4.26 12.26
C ASN A 5 22.88 3.34 12.76
N PRO A 6 22.54 3.31 14.07
CA PRO A 6 21.53 2.38 14.61
C PRO A 6 20.12 2.66 14.05
N PHE A 7 19.89 3.87 13.54
CA PHE A 7 18.65 4.30 12.89
C PHE A 7 18.33 3.54 11.59
N SER A 8 19.30 2.86 10.98
CA SER A 8 19.04 2.09 9.76
C SER A 8 18.17 0.85 10.01
N ARG A 9 18.16 0.29 11.23
CA ARG A 9 17.47 -0.99 11.50
C ARG A 9 15.98 -0.85 11.81
N GLN A 10 15.54 0.27 12.39
CA GLN A 10 14.14 0.47 12.80
C GLN A 10 13.22 0.68 11.60
N GLY A 11 13.67 1.40 10.56
CA GLY A 11 12.93 1.53 9.30
C GLY A 11 12.81 0.22 8.50
N ALA A 12 13.56 -0.84 8.87
CA ALA A 12 13.54 -2.13 8.20
C ALA A 12 12.52 -3.12 8.80
N GLN A 13 11.83 -2.73 9.88
CA GLN A 13 10.87 -3.59 10.56
C GLN A 13 9.62 -3.77 9.69
N TRP A 14 9.13 -5.01 9.65
CA TRP A 14 7.87 -5.34 9.00
C TRP A 14 6.71 -4.99 9.92
N THR A 15 5.72 -4.28 9.38
CA THR A 15 4.47 -3.93 10.04
C THR A 15 3.32 -4.70 9.40
N PHE A 16 2.53 -5.39 10.22
CA PHE A 16 1.30 -6.03 9.78
C PHE A 16 0.23 -4.98 9.51
N VAL A 17 -0.43 -5.05 8.35
CA VAL A 17 -1.45 -4.07 7.92
C VAL A 17 -2.82 -4.69 7.66
N GLY A 18 -2.98 -5.98 7.95
CA GLY A 18 -4.26 -6.67 7.81
C GLY A 18 -4.18 -7.94 6.97
N LEU A 19 -5.32 -8.58 6.82
CA LEU A 19 -5.47 -9.80 6.03
C LEU A 19 -5.84 -9.47 4.59
N THR A 20 -5.45 -10.34 3.65
CA THR A 20 -5.75 -10.17 2.22
C THR A 20 -7.24 -9.98 1.94
N SER A 21 -8.13 -10.69 2.65
CA SER A 21 -9.59 -10.56 2.53
C SER A 21 -10.14 -9.17 2.86
N THR A 22 -9.36 -8.36 3.59
CA THR A 22 -9.76 -7.01 4.02
C THR A 22 -9.37 -5.93 3.01
N PHE A 23 -8.68 -6.30 1.94
CA PHE A 23 -8.34 -5.41 0.83
C PHE A 23 -9.10 -5.89 -0.40
N PRO A 24 -10.13 -5.17 -0.86
CA PRO A 24 -10.77 -5.53 -2.11
C PRO A 24 -9.81 -5.23 -3.26
N ASP A 25 -9.83 -6.05 -4.30
CA ASP A 25 -9.05 -5.75 -5.51
C ASP A 25 -9.65 -4.52 -6.20
N VAL A 26 -8.82 -3.49 -6.35
CA VAL A 26 -9.15 -2.31 -7.13
C VAL A 26 -8.81 -2.63 -8.57
N ASP A 27 -9.64 -3.40 -9.27
CA ASP A 27 -9.51 -3.54 -10.73
C ASP A 27 -9.98 -2.25 -11.42
N ASP A 28 -9.98 -2.23 -12.76
CA ASP A 28 -10.27 -1.11 -13.68
C ASP A 28 -11.69 -0.49 -13.57
N ASP A 29 -12.28 -0.42 -12.38
CA ASP A 29 -13.56 0.23 -12.05
C ASP A 29 -13.56 1.78 -12.26
N ALA A 30 -12.58 2.32 -13.01
CA ALA A 30 -12.36 3.72 -13.35
C ALA A 30 -12.42 4.69 -12.14
N GLY A 31 -12.25 4.16 -10.92
CA GLY A 31 -12.50 4.85 -9.67
C GLY A 31 -11.23 5.08 -8.87
N ASN A 32 -11.25 6.10 -8.00
CA ASN A 32 -10.15 6.33 -7.09
C ASN A 32 -10.00 5.19 -6.05
N LEU A 33 -8.83 5.13 -5.43
CA LEU A 33 -8.49 4.10 -4.43
C LEU A 33 -9.43 4.11 -3.21
N ALA A 34 -9.82 5.28 -2.72
CA ALA A 34 -10.72 5.44 -1.57
C ALA A 34 -12.18 5.09 -1.87
N LYS A 35 -12.55 4.88 -3.14
CA LYS A 35 -13.91 4.50 -3.53
C LYS A 35 -14.31 3.24 -2.79
N HIS A 36 -15.46 3.28 -2.14
CA HIS A 36 -16.01 2.13 -1.46
C HIS A 36 -16.47 1.08 -2.47
N ARG A 37 -16.17 -0.18 -2.16
CA ARG A 37 -16.50 -1.37 -2.95
C ARG A 37 -17.24 -2.36 -2.06
N LEU A 38 -18.14 -3.13 -2.66
CA LEU A 38 -18.89 -4.17 -1.97
C LEU A 38 -18.05 -5.44 -1.88
N CYS A 39 -17.61 -5.79 -0.69
CA CYS A 39 -16.94 -7.06 -0.40
C CYS A 39 -17.79 -7.85 0.59
N ASN A 40 -18.32 -9.00 0.16
CA ASN A 40 -19.13 -9.90 0.98
C ASN A 40 -20.21 -9.16 1.82
N THR A 41 -21.01 -8.33 1.16
CA THR A 41 -22.07 -7.45 1.73
C THR A 41 -21.62 -6.23 2.53
N LYS A 42 -20.32 -6.02 2.74
CA LYS A 42 -19.77 -4.84 3.42
C LYS A 42 -19.20 -3.85 2.42
N SER A 43 -19.51 -2.56 2.62
CA SER A 43 -18.92 -1.46 1.87
C SER A 43 -17.57 -1.09 2.49
N ILE A 44 -16.48 -1.48 1.84
CA ILE A 44 -15.09 -1.23 2.30
C ILE A 44 -14.34 -0.40 1.27
N PRO A 45 -13.44 0.51 1.69
CA PRO A 45 -12.64 1.27 0.74
C PRO A 45 -11.64 0.38 -0.02
N GLY A 46 -11.27 0.80 -1.24
CA GLY A 46 -10.28 0.10 -2.09
C GLY A 46 -8.84 0.13 -1.58
N CYS A 47 -8.55 1.01 -0.64
CA CYS A 47 -7.25 1.14 -0.02
C CYS A 47 -7.39 1.30 1.48
N LYS A 48 -6.28 1.15 2.20
CA LYS A 48 -6.16 1.52 3.61
C LYS A 48 -4.92 2.36 3.80
N ALA A 49 -4.96 3.27 4.77
CA ALA A 49 -3.81 4.06 5.15
C ALA A 49 -3.41 3.75 6.59
N PHE A 50 -2.11 3.72 6.85
CA PHE A 50 -1.55 3.46 8.16
C PHE A 50 -0.52 4.52 8.50
N HIS A 51 -0.64 5.13 9.68
CA HIS A 51 0.44 5.93 10.23
C HIS A 51 1.44 4.99 10.90
N ILE A 52 2.67 4.96 10.38
CA ILE A 52 3.75 4.12 10.89
C ILE A 52 4.92 5.07 11.19
N PRO A 53 5.22 5.40 12.45
CA PRO A 53 6.36 6.26 12.77
C PRO A 53 7.70 5.69 12.28
N LYS A 54 8.70 6.55 12.12
CA LYS A 54 10.05 6.11 11.69
C LYS A 54 10.84 5.53 12.87
N GLU A 55 10.60 6.07 14.06
CA GLU A 55 11.29 5.77 15.30
C GLU A 55 10.75 4.48 15.92
N ASP A 56 9.43 4.28 15.85
CA ASP A 56 8.75 3.13 16.45
C ASP A 56 7.63 2.59 15.55
N CYS A 57 7.94 1.52 14.80
CA CYS A 57 6.97 0.84 13.94
C CYS A 57 5.92 0.05 14.73
N SER A 58 6.11 -0.19 16.03
CA SER A 58 5.13 -0.92 16.86
C SER A 58 3.91 -0.08 17.22
N SER A 59 4.06 1.25 17.18
CA SER A 59 2.98 2.22 17.38
C SER A 59 2.11 2.46 16.13
N SER A 60 2.23 1.61 15.11
CA SER A 60 1.49 1.72 13.86
C SER A 60 -0.02 1.66 14.07
N LYS A 61 -0.77 2.54 13.41
CA LYS A 61 -2.24 2.56 13.47
C LYS A 61 -2.86 2.81 12.11
N GLU A 62 -3.99 2.17 11.84
CA GLU A 62 -4.84 2.51 10.70
C GLU A 62 -5.39 3.94 10.88
N VAL A 63 -5.46 4.69 9.79
CA VAL A 63 -6.01 6.05 9.78
C VAL A 63 -7.18 6.10 8.80
N PRO A 64 -8.21 6.93 9.10
CA PRO A 64 -9.33 7.09 8.19
C PRO A 64 -8.87 7.66 6.84
N ILE A 65 -9.62 7.32 5.79
CA ILE A 65 -9.42 7.80 4.42
C ILE A 65 -10.74 8.32 3.85
N GLY A 66 -10.69 9.02 2.72
CA GLY A 66 -11.87 9.62 2.10
C GLY A 66 -12.06 11.07 2.52
N ASP A 67 -13.31 11.54 2.50
CA ASP A 67 -13.64 12.94 2.75
C ASP A 67 -13.36 13.34 4.21
N ASP A 68 -13.53 12.41 5.15
CA ASP A 68 -13.28 12.62 6.59
C ASP A 68 -11.78 12.83 6.93
N ALA A 69 -10.88 12.46 6.01
CA ALA A 69 -9.44 12.59 6.17
C ALA A 69 -8.88 13.90 5.55
N LEU A 70 -9.72 14.71 4.89
CA LEU A 70 -9.30 15.95 4.26
C LEU A 70 -8.79 16.95 5.30
N GLY A 71 -7.55 17.42 5.12
CA GLY A 71 -6.91 18.38 6.02
C GLY A 71 -6.15 17.76 7.20
N GLN A 72 -6.19 16.43 7.37
CA GLN A 72 -5.35 15.74 8.35
C GLN A 72 -3.89 15.64 7.86
N SER A 73 -2.94 15.58 8.80
CA SER A 73 -1.53 15.40 8.46
C SER A 73 -1.28 14.03 7.85
N LEU A 74 -0.72 13.99 6.64
CA LEU A 74 -0.34 12.76 5.92
C LEU A 74 1.10 12.31 6.23
N THR A 75 1.73 12.88 7.26
CA THR A 75 3.11 12.58 7.64
C THR A 75 3.26 11.14 8.12
N ASP A 76 4.28 10.46 7.58
CA ASP A 76 4.60 9.07 7.93
C ASP A 76 3.42 8.10 7.78
N GLN A 77 2.54 8.41 6.81
CA GLN A 77 1.47 7.51 6.42
C GLN A 77 1.86 6.70 5.18
N VAL A 78 1.60 5.40 5.23
CA VAL A 78 1.66 4.48 4.09
C VAL A 78 0.25 4.19 3.61
N LEU A 79 0.05 4.22 2.30
CA LEU A 79 -1.16 3.80 1.61
C LEU A 79 -0.93 2.39 1.05
N VAL A 80 -1.83 1.46 1.36
CA VAL A 80 -1.76 0.06 0.93
C VAL A 80 -3.05 -0.30 0.21
N PHE A 81 -2.92 -0.94 -0.96
CA PHE A 81 -4.06 -1.37 -1.77
C PHE A 81 -3.68 -2.56 -2.65
N GLN A 82 -4.69 -3.27 -3.14
CA GLN A 82 -4.54 -4.31 -4.15
C GLN A 82 -5.01 -3.77 -5.49
N TYR A 83 -4.24 -4.01 -6.55
CA TYR A 83 -4.57 -3.65 -7.92
C TYR A 83 -4.21 -4.83 -8.83
N LYS A 84 -5.18 -5.35 -9.58
CA LYS A 84 -5.04 -6.50 -10.49
C LYS A 84 -4.34 -7.69 -9.83
N GLY A 85 -4.82 -8.04 -8.64
CA GLY A 85 -4.34 -9.15 -7.83
C GLY A 85 -3.03 -8.90 -7.08
N LYS A 86 -2.35 -7.77 -7.30
CA LYS A 86 -1.04 -7.45 -6.70
C LYS A 86 -1.16 -6.38 -5.62
N PHE A 87 -0.43 -6.54 -4.53
CA PHE A 87 -0.40 -5.56 -3.45
C PHE A 87 0.68 -4.49 -3.68
N HIS A 88 0.30 -3.24 -3.45
CA HIS A 88 1.16 -2.08 -3.57
C HIS A 88 1.13 -1.28 -2.28
N ALA A 89 2.28 -0.70 -1.91
CA ALA A 89 2.39 0.19 -0.77
C ALA A 89 3.29 1.40 -1.10
N VAL A 90 2.80 2.61 -0.81
CA VAL A 90 3.47 3.88 -1.12
C VAL A 90 3.21 4.91 -0.03
N ASP A 91 4.00 5.98 0.05
CA ASP A 91 3.66 7.12 0.92
C ASP A 91 2.27 7.66 0.52
N HIS A 92 1.38 7.88 1.51
CA HIS A 92 0.04 8.39 1.26
C HIS A 92 0.05 9.85 0.76
N SER A 93 1.12 10.59 1.10
CA SER A 93 1.31 11.99 0.73
C SER A 93 1.96 12.13 -0.64
N CYS A 94 1.27 12.76 -1.59
CA CYS A 94 1.84 13.08 -2.90
C CYS A 94 3.07 14.01 -2.75
N PRO A 95 4.25 13.67 -3.31
CA PRO A 95 5.49 14.42 -3.10
C PRO A 95 5.48 15.84 -3.69
N HIS A 96 4.52 16.16 -4.56
CA HIS A 96 4.34 17.50 -5.12
C HIS A 96 3.77 18.51 -4.11
N SER A 97 2.61 18.22 -3.52
CA SER A 97 1.88 19.18 -2.67
C SER A 97 1.12 18.51 -1.53
N GLN A 98 1.57 17.34 -1.09
CA GLN A 98 1.00 16.58 0.03
C GLN A 98 -0.50 16.26 -0.11
N PHE A 99 -0.99 16.12 -1.34
CA PHE A 99 -2.37 15.68 -1.57
C PHE A 99 -2.51 14.17 -1.29
N PRO A 100 -3.62 13.70 -0.70
CA PRO A 100 -3.80 12.28 -0.37
C PRO A 100 -3.94 11.41 -1.62
N LEU A 101 -3.00 10.49 -1.79
CA LEU A 101 -3.00 9.51 -2.88
C LEU A 101 -4.08 8.43 -2.75
N SER A 102 -4.77 8.34 -1.60
CA SER A 102 -6.01 7.54 -1.51
C SER A 102 -7.09 8.04 -2.47
N ARG A 103 -7.03 9.30 -2.90
CA ARG A 103 -7.90 9.82 -3.97
C ARG A 103 -7.32 9.64 -5.37
N GLY A 104 -6.15 9.03 -5.48
CA GLY A 104 -5.51 8.70 -6.74
C GLY A 104 -6.22 7.59 -7.48
N THR A 105 -5.96 7.52 -8.78
CA THR A 105 -6.49 6.50 -9.68
C THR A 105 -5.33 5.62 -10.14
N PRO A 106 -5.33 4.31 -9.83
CA PRO A 106 -4.31 3.39 -10.34
C PRO A 106 -4.55 3.14 -11.83
N PHE A 107 -3.49 2.85 -12.57
CA PHE A 107 -3.55 2.56 -13.99
C PHE A 107 -2.35 1.70 -14.43
N ASP A 108 -2.51 0.96 -15.52
CA ASP A 108 -1.41 0.23 -16.14
C ASP A 108 -0.51 1.16 -16.96
N ILE A 109 0.79 1.06 -16.74
CA ILE A 109 1.79 1.69 -17.60
C ILE A 109 2.10 0.69 -18.71
N GLU A 110 1.59 0.97 -19.90
CA GLU A 110 1.71 0.09 -21.07
C GLU A 110 2.57 0.72 -22.15
N ASP A 111 3.28 -0.12 -22.91
CA ASP A 111 3.93 0.25 -24.16
C ASP A 111 3.59 -0.81 -25.23
N PHE A 112 3.04 -0.37 -26.36
CA PHE A 112 2.58 -1.24 -27.46
C PHE A 112 1.71 -2.44 -27.03
N GLY A 113 0.81 -2.26 -26.05
CA GLY A 113 -0.10 -3.32 -25.57
C GLY A 113 0.53 -4.32 -24.60
N VAL A 114 1.73 -4.02 -24.10
CA VAL A 114 2.38 -4.79 -23.03
C VAL A 114 2.41 -3.94 -21.76
N THR A 115 1.81 -4.44 -20.67
CA THR A 115 1.88 -3.81 -19.35
C THR A 115 3.29 -3.92 -18.79
N LEU A 116 4.01 -2.80 -18.74
CA LEU A 116 5.38 -2.71 -18.24
C LEU A 116 5.44 -2.50 -16.72
N SER A 117 4.48 -1.73 -16.19
CA SER A 117 4.44 -1.32 -14.78
C SER A 117 3.02 -0.90 -14.39
N VAL A 118 2.86 -0.45 -13.15
CA VAL A 118 1.60 0.09 -12.63
C VAL A 118 1.89 1.47 -12.07
N GLY A 119 1.05 2.44 -12.40
CA GLY A 119 1.11 3.82 -11.93
C GLY A 119 -0.06 4.20 -11.04
N VAL A 120 0.08 5.31 -10.33
CA VAL A 120 -1.04 6.02 -9.69
C VAL A 120 -1.03 7.47 -10.11
N SER A 121 -2.16 7.98 -10.58
CA SER A 121 -2.36 9.38 -10.93
C SER A 121 -2.97 10.16 -9.78
N CYS A 122 -2.37 11.29 -9.43
CA CYS A 122 -2.86 12.20 -8.40
C CYS A 122 -3.85 13.21 -9.00
N PRO A 123 -5.12 13.26 -8.55
CA PRO A 123 -6.18 14.03 -9.21
C PRO A 123 -6.06 15.55 -9.01
N LYS A 124 -5.08 16.03 -8.23
CA LYS A 124 -4.91 17.46 -7.97
C LYS A 124 -4.26 18.19 -9.14
N HIS A 125 -3.22 17.58 -9.72
CA HIS A 125 -2.42 18.19 -10.79
C HIS A 125 -2.06 17.18 -11.89
N ASP A 126 -2.69 16.01 -11.89
CA ASP A 126 -2.52 14.92 -12.87
C ASP A 126 -1.08 14.40 -13.00
N TRP A 127 -0.34 14.40 -11.88
CA TRP A 127 0.98 13.79 -11.82
C TRP A 127 0.85 12.32 -11.51
N SER A 128 1.63 11.52 -12.23
CA SER A 128 1.59 10.08 -12.14
C SER A 128 2.91 9.55 -11.62
N PHE A 129 2.83 8.50 -10.80
CA PHE A 129 4.00 7.87 -10.21
C PHE A 129 3.97 6.37 -10.45
N ASP A 130 5.08 5.82 -10.93
CA ASP A 130 5.27 4.38 -11.03
C ASP A 130 5.34 3.77 -9.61
N LEU A 131 4.53 2.75 -9.33
CA LEU A 131 4.38 2.16 -8.00
C LEU A 131 5.54 1.25 -7.59
N PHE A 132 6.43 0.87 -8.52
CA PHE A 132 7.60 0.05 -8.25
C PHE A 132 8.84 0.91 -8.03
N THR A 133 9.07 1.88 -8.91
CA THR A 133 10.26 2.73 -8.92
C THR A 133 10.04 4.03 -8.14
N GLY A 134 8.80 4.49 -8.04
CA GLY A 134 8.41 5.78 -7.47
C GLY A 134 8.61 6.97 -8.41
N ILE A 135 9.10 6.74 -9.64
CA ILE A 135 9.45 7.83 -10.56
C ILE A 135 8.18 8.54 -11.01
N SER A 136 8.21 9.87 -10.97
CA SER A 136 7.17 10.74 -11.48
C SER A 136 7.27 10.87 -13.01
N ASP A 137 6.14 10.96 -13.70
CA ASP A 137 6.09 11.37 -15.11
C ASP A 137 6.52 12.84 -15.30
N ARG A 138 6.40 13.66 -14.24
CA ARG A 138 6.77 15.08 -14.23
C ARG A 138 7.91 15.39 -13.28
N GLY A 139 8.86 16.20 -13.77
CA GLY A 139 9.94 16.77 -12.97
C GLY A 139 10.85 15.70 -12.35
N SER A 140 11.54 16.07 -11.27
CA SER A 140 12.45 15.18 -10.53
C SER A 140 11.83 14.63 -9.24
N TYR A 141 10.51 14.70 -9.10
CA TYR A 141 9.80 14.20 -7.93
C TYR A 141 9.81 12.67 -7.91
N ARG A 142 9.84 12.11 -6.70
CA ARG A 142 9.82 10.67 -6.50
C ARG A 142 8.92 10.30 -5.34
N LEU A 143 7.91 9.48 -5.62
CA LEU A 143 7.05 8.88 -4.62
C LEU A 143 7.84 7.78 -3.88
N LYS A 144 7.80 7.78 -2.55
CA LYS A 144 8.44 6.69 -1.81
C LYS A 144 7.58 5.44 -1.90
N THR A 145 8.19 4.36 -2.38
CA THR A 145 7.57 3.04 -2.45
C THR A 145 8.02 2.20 -1.27
N TRP A 146 7.12 1.37 -0.77
CA TRP A 146 7.34 0.45 0.34
C TRP A 146 7.45 -0.96 -0.20
N GLU A 147 8.05 -1.85 0.58
CA GLU A 147 8.06 -3.27 0.26
C GLU A 147 6.83 -3.91 0.88
N VAL A 148 6.21 -4.82 0.13
CA VAL A 148 5.07 -5.61 0.58
C VAL A 148 5.46 -7.07 0.59
N GLN A 149 5.08 -7.79 1.64
CA GLN A 149 5.24 -9.23 1.76
C GLN A 149 3.92 -9.85 2.18
N ILE A 150 3.48 -10.85 1.43
CA ILE A 150 2.33 -11.68 1.77
C ILE A 150 2.86 -12.92 2.49
N ARG A 151 2.33 -13.22 3.67
CA ARG A 151 2.74 -14.37 4.49
C ARG A 151 1.55 -15.29 4.72
N ASP A 152 1.77 -16.59 4.61
CA ASP A 152 0.75 -17.56 4.97
C ASP A 152 0.55 -17.54 6.49
N ILE A 153 -0.70 -17.64 6.93
CA ILE A 153 -1.02 -17.78 8.34
C ILE A 153 -0.52 -19.16 8.76
N LYS A 154 0.45 -19.22 9.67
CA LYS A 154 0.82 -20.49 10.29
C LYS A 154 -0.31 -20.88 11.23
N GLU A 155 -1.14 -21.83 10.82
CA GLU A 155 -2.04 -22.52 11.74
C GLU A 155 -1.20 -23.10 12.88
N SER A 156 -1.28 -22.47 14.06
CA SER A 156 -0.71 -23.06 15.25
C SER A 156 -1.49 -24.35 15.51
N ALA A 157 -0.80 -25.48 15.38
CA ALA A 157 -1.30 -26.84 15.51
C ALA A 157 -2.50 -26.97 16.47
N THR A 158 -3.68 -27.22 15.92
CA THR A 158 -4.70 -28.08 16.55
C THR A 158 -5.74 -28.50 15.54
N SER A 159 -5.90 -29.82 15.46
CA SER A 159 -7.05 -30.56 14.92
C SER A 159 -7.00 -30.88 13.43
N GLU A 160 -6.43 -32.06 13.19
CA GLU A 160 -6.73 -32.96 12.09
C GLU A 160 -8.22 -32.95 11.73
N THR A 161 -8.55 -32.63 10.48
CA THR A 161 -9.52 -33.41 9.70
C THR A 161 -9.38 -33.04 8.22
N ASN A 162 -9.12 -34.07 7.42
CA ASN A 162 -9.13 -34.04 5.96
C ASN A 162 -10.49 -33.60 5.44
N GLU A 163 -10.59 -32.44 4.79
CA GLU A 163 -11.48 -32.25 3.62
C GLU A 163 -10.85 -31.24 2.66
N LYS A 164 -10.72 -31.63 1.39
CA LYS A 164 -10.32 -30.77 0.28
C LYS A 164 -11.42 -29.73 0.06
N ASN A 165 -11.25 -28.53 0.60
CA ASN A 165 -12.00 -27.36 0.16
C ASN A 165 -11.02 -26.28 -0.25
N ASP A 166 -11.17 -25.82 -1.49
CA ASP A 166 -10.54 -24.65 -2.09
C ASP A 166 -11.07 -23.37 -1.40
N VAL A 167 -10.78 -23.26 -0.11
CA VAL A 167 -11.02 -22.04 0.66
C VAL A 167 -9.73 -21.24 0.54
N SER A 168 -9.82 -20.08 -0.11
CA SER A 168 -8.73 -19.10 -0.14
C SER A 168 -8.24 -18.87 1.29
N MET A 169 -7.12 -19.51 1.65
CA MET A 169 -6.51 -19.30 2.97
C MET A 169 -6.11 -17.83 3.03
N ASP A 170 -6.80 -17.07 3.87
CA ASP A 170 -6.52 -15.67 4.04
C ASP A 170 -5.05 -15.51 4.47
N LYS A 171 -4.36 -14.54 3.91
CA LYS A 171 -2.92 -14.34 4.13
C LYS A 171 -2.68 -13.01 4.85
N GLU A 172 -1.57 -12.92 5.54
CA GLU A 172 -1.17 -11.69 6.20
C GLU A 172 -0.45 -10.75 5.22
N VAL A 173 -0.84 -9.48 5.21
CA VAL A 173 -0.18 -8.43 4.45
C VAL A 173 0.77 -7.67 5.39
N TRP A 174 2.04 -7.64 5.02
CA TRP A 174 3.09 -6.95 5.76
C TRP A 174 3.77 -5.91 4.90
N VAL A 175 4.09 -4.76 5.46
CA VAL A 175 4.80 -3.67 4.77
C VAL A 175 6.06 -3.26 5.51
N ARG A 176 7.08 -2.79 4.79
CA ARG A 176 8.25 -2.12 5.37
C ARG A 176 8.79 -1.03 4.46
N ARG A 177 9.56 -0.09 5.02
CA ARG A 177 10.23 0.93 4.20
C ARG A 177 11.38 0.30 3.42
N LYS A 178 11.50 0.66 2.14
CA LYS A 178 12.66 0.27 1.32
C LYS A 178 13.94 0.77 1.97
N GLN A 179 14.88 -0.13 2.18
CA GLN A 179 16.21 0.22 2.66
C GLN A 179 16.97 0.90 1.52
N ARG A 180 17.64 2.03 1.80
CA ARG A 180 18.63 2.58 0.86
C ARG A 180 19.83 1.63 0.86
N ILE A 181 19.92 0.77 -0.14
CA ILE A 181 21.17 0.09 -0.47
C ILE A 181 22.07 1.18 -1.05
N GLY A 182 23.06 1.57 -0.25
CA GLY A 182 24.07 2.57 -0.60
C GLY A 182 25.06 2.07 -1.62
#